data_AF-A0A3G3IJ99-F1
#
_entry.id   AF-A0A3G3IJ99-F1
#
_cell.length_a   1.000
_cell.length_b   1.000
_cell.length_c   1.000
_cell.angle_alpha   90.00
_cell.angle_beta   90.00
_cell.angle_gamma   90.00
#
_symmetry.space_group_name_H-M   'P 1'
#
loop_
_entity.id
_entity.type
_entity.pdbx_description
1 polymer ?
#
loop_
_entity_poly.entity_id
_entity_poly.type
_entity_poly.pdbx_seq_one_letter_code
_entity_poly.pdbx_strand_id
1 'polypeptide(L)'
;MYKNKKSSVVHRTQIYFEQDLFQQIKQISVQNSQSMSAYIREVLRSEIERKKTTTAIDVSGVSGMWGDYDISQKTLRDKAWGRG
;
A
#
# COMPACT_ATOMS: atom_id res chain seq x y z
N MET A 1 -35.51 12.59 -10.21
CA MET A 1 -34.09 12.88 -9.90
C MET A 1 -33.21 11.78 -10.50
N TYR A 2 -32.62 11.99 -11.67
CA TYR A 2 -31.72 11.00 -12.27
C TYR A 2 -30.33 11.15 -11.64
N LYS A 3 -29.86 10.11 -10.94
CA LYS A 3 -28.50 10.05 -10.42
C LYS A 3 -27.53 10.03 -11.60
N ASN A 4 -26.72 11.08 -11.75
CA ASN A 4 -25.61 11.12 -12.69
C ASN A 4 -24.63 9.98 -12.36
N LYS A 5 -24.70 8.87 -13.10
CA LYS A 5 -23.63 7.87 -13.12
C LYS A 5 -22.40 8.57 -13.71
N LYS A 6 -21.43 8.92 -12.87
CA LYS A 6 -20.08 9.29 -13.35
C LYS A 6 -19.56 8.12 -14.18
N SER A 7 -19.61 8.25 -15.49
CA SER A 7 -18.94 7.35 -16.42
C SER A 7 -17.45 7.43 -16.10
N SER A 8 -16.85 6.36 -15.59
CA SER A 8 -15.40 6.33 -15.41
C SER A 8 -14.77 6.37 -16.80
N VAL A 9 -13.97 7.40 -17.09
CA VAL A 9 -13.21 7.47 -18.34
C VAL A 9 -12.26 6.26 -18.38
N VAL A 10 -12.40 5.42 -19.40
CA VAL A 10 -11.54 4.24 -19.60
C VAL A 10 -10.54 4.57 -20.70
N HIS A 11 -9.26 4.44 -20.40
CA HIS A 11 -8.17 4.55 -21.39
C HIS A 11 -7.78 3.15 -21.88
N ARG A 12 -7.66 2.98 -23.19
CA ARG A 12 -7.19 1.73 -23.81
C ARG A 12 -5.67 1.77 -23.95
N THR A 13 -5.00 0.75 -23.43
CA THR A 13 -3.54 0.59 -23.51
C THR A 13 -3.20 -0.80 -24.04
N GLN A 14 -2.15 -0.90 -24.84
CA GLN A 14 -1.57 -2.17 -25.27
C GLN A 14 -0.37 -2.53 -24.38
N ILE A 15 -0.33 -3.76 -23.90
CA ILE A 15 0.74 -4.28 -23.04
C ILE A 15 1.20 -5.60 -23.67
N TYR A 16 2.50 -5.73 -23.91
CA TYR A 16 3.11 -6.95 -24.43
C TYR A 16 3.55 -7.82 -23.25
N PHE A 17 3.27 -9.12 -23.33
CA PHE A 17 3.67 -10.11 -22.35
C PHE A 17 4.58 -11.14 -23.00
N GLU A 18 5.53 -11.64 -22.22
CA GLU A 18 6.20 -12.89 -22.56
C GLU A 18 5.18 -14.03 -22.63
N GLN A 19 5.42 -14.99 -23.52
CA GLN A 19 4.46 -16.04 -23.84
C GLN A 19 4.04 -16.84 -22.58
N ASP A 20 4.99 -17.20 -21.73
CA ASP A 20 4.73 -18.01 -20.54
C ASP A 20 3.92 -17.23 -19.51
N LEU A 21 4.25 -15.95 -19.31
CA LEU A 21 3.50 -15.06 -18.44
C LEU A 21 2.07 -14.86 -18.94
N PHE A 22 1.88 -14.70 -20.26
CA PHE A 22 0.56 -14.60 -20.86
C PHE A 22 -0.29 -15.85 -20.59
N GLN A 23 0.27 -17.05 -20.75
CA GLN A 23 -0.45 -18.30 -20.47
C GLN A 23 -0.84 -18.40 -18.99
N GLN A 24 0.05 -18.04 -18.07
CA GLN A 24 -0.24 -18.03 -16.64
C GLN A 24 -1.38 -17.07 -16.29
N ILE A 25 -1.32 -15.82 -16.78
CA ILE A 25 -2.38 -14.83 -16.56
C ILE A 25 -3.72 -15.33 -17.11
N LYS A 26 -3.71 -15.92 -18.31
CA LYS A 26 -4.91 -16.49 -18.93
C LYS A 26 -5.49 -17.61 -18.07
N GLN A 27 -4.67 -18.57 -17.65
CA GLN A 27 -5.10 -19.69 -16.82
C GLN A 27 -5.73 -19.23 -15.51
N ILE A 28 -5.06 -18.31 -14.81
CA ILE A 28 -5.55 -17.79 -13.52
C ILE A 28 -6.84 -17.00 -13.71
N SER A 29 -6.99 -16.22 -14.78
CA SER A 29 -8.23 -15.49 -15.06
C SER A 29 -9.43 -16.44 -15.23
N VAL A 30 -9.23 -17.56 -15.93
CA VAL A 30 -10.25 -18.61 -16.12
C VAL A 30 -10.59 -19.29 -14.79
N GLN A 31 -9.60 -19.64 -13.97
CA GLN A 31 -9.82 -20.24 -12.65
C GLN A 31 -10.65 -19.32 -11.74
N ASN A 32 -10.45 -18.01 -11.83
CA ASN A 32 -11.20 -17.01 -11.08
C ASN A 32 -12.51 -16.58 -11.76
N SER A 33 -12.95 -17.27 -12.82
CA SER A 33 -14.19 -16.99 -13.56
C SER A 33 -14.32 -15.54 -14.01
N GLN A 34 -13.19 -14.90 -14.36
CA GLN A 34 -13.16 -13.51 -14.80
C GLN A 34 -12.42 -13.34 -16.11
N SER A 35 -12.71 -12.25 -16.83
CA SER A 35 -11.95 -11.94 -18.03
C SER A 35 -10.51 -11.56 -17.69
N MET A 36 -9.58 -11.86 -18.59
CA MET A 36 -8.17 -11.52 -18.41
C MET A 36 -7.96 -10.01 -18.12
N SER A 37 -8.74 -9.13 -18.75
CA SER A 37 -8.67 -7.69 -18.50
C SER A 37 -9.29 -7.26 -17.17
N ALA A 38 -10.26 -7.99 -16.63
CA ALA A 38 -10.74 -7.79 -15.27
C ALA A 38 -9.65 -8.19 -14.27
N TYR A 39 -9.05 -9.36 -14.46
CA TYR A 39 -8.01 -9.89 -13.59
C TYR A 39 -6.78 -8.98 -13.52
N ILE A 40 -6.27 -8.55 -14.69
CA ILE A 40 -5.15 -7.62 -14.75
C ILE A 40 -5.46 -6.32 -14.01
N ARG A 41 -6.66 -5.76 -14.16
CA ARG A 41 -7.05 -4.52 -13.47
C ARG A 41 -7.17 -4.71 -11.96
N GLU A 42 -7.70 -5.85 -11.52
CA GLU A 42 -7.81 -6.20 -10.11
C GLU A 42 -6.44 -6.32 -9.46
N VAL A 43 -5.55 -7.12 -10.07
CA VAL A 43 -4.17 -7.28 -9.61
C VAL A 43 -3.46 -5.93 -9.54
N LEU A 44 -3.48 -5.14 -10.62
CA LEU A 44 -2.83 -3.82 -10.64
C LEU A 44 -3.40 -2.87 -9.57
N ARG A 45 -4.71 -2.89 -9.32
CA ARG A 45 -5.33 -2.09 -8.28
C ARG A 45 -4.82 -2.51 -6.89
N SER A 46 -4.84 -3.80 -6.60
CA SER A 46 -4.36 -4.35 -5.32
C SER A 46 -2.87 -4.06 -5.10
N GLU A 47 -2.05 -4.17 -6.15
CA GLU A 47 -0.63 -3.83 -6.14
C GLU A 47 -0.38 -2.34 -5.83
N ILE A 48 -1.13 -1.45 -6.48
CA ILE A 48 -1.04 0.00 -6.25
C ILE A 48 -1.41 0.34 -4.80
N GLU A 49 -2.52 -0.19 -4.30
CA GLU A 49 -2.95 0.07 -2.92
C GLU A 49 -1.94 -0.49 -1.91
N ARG A 50 -1.42 -1.70 -2.13
CA ARG A 50 -0.36 -2.25 -1.26
C ARG A 50 0.86 -1.34 -1.23
N LYS A 51 1.33 -0.85 -2.38
CA LYS A 51 2.48 0.05 -2.45
C LYS A 51 2.24 1.37 -1.72
N LYS A 52 1.03 1.95 -1.82
CA LYS A 52 0.66 3.16 -1.05
C LYS A 52 0.77 2.93 0.44
N THR A 53 0.26 1.80 0.94
CA THR A 53 0.32 1.44 2.36
C THR A 53 1.75 1.20 2.82
N THR A 54 2.61 0.57 2.01
CA THR A 54 4.03 0.36 2.36
C THR A 54 4.84 1.66 2.39
N THR A 55 4.53 2.63 1.52
CA THR A 55 5.14 3.97 1.60
C THR A 55 4.60 4.82 2.75
N ALA A 56 3.39 4.52 3.22
CA ALA A 56 2.81 5.12 4.42
C ALA A 56 3.23 4.30 5.65
N ILE A 57 4.53 4.26 5.96
CA ILE A 57 4.93 3.99 7.33
C ILE A 57 4.42 5.18 8.13
N ASP A 58 3.30 4.99 8.81
CA ASP A 58 2.79 5.96 9.75
C ASP A 58 3.71 6.01 10.96
N VAL A 59 4.71 6.88 10.87
CA VAL A 59 5.59 7.18 11.99
C VAL A 59 4.91 8.11 13.01
N SER A 60 3.64 8.50 12.86
CA SER A 60 2.98 9.41 13.80
C SER A 60 2.96 8.88 15.25
N GLY A 61 2.90 7.56 15.41
CA GLY A 61 2.99 6.89 16.72
C GLY A 61 4.39 6.86 17.34
N VAL A 62 5.44 7.10 16.54
CA VAL A 62 6.85 7.09 16.97
C VAL A 62 7.50 8.47 16.86
N SER A 63 6.93 9.40 16.10
CA SER A 63 7.43 10.77 15.91
C SER A 63 7.31 11.60 17.19
N GLY A 64 6.40 11.24 18.10
CA GLY A 64 6.33 11.80 19.46
C GLY A 64 7.47 11.35 20.38
N MET A 65 8.22 10.31 20.03
CA MET A 65 9.38 9.85 20.82
C MET A 65 10.69 10.57 20.47
N TRP A 66 10.71 11.32 19.35
CA TRP A 66 11.87 12.08 18.88
C TRP A 66 11.72 13.60 19.05
N GLY A 67 10.61 14.05 19.66
CA GLY A 67 10.41 15.46 20.02
C GLY A 67 11.02 15.76 21.38
N ASP A 68 12.08 16.58 21.38
CA ASP A 68 12.63 17.37 22.49
C ASP A 68 12.60 16.78 23.91
N TYR A 69 12.88 15.49 24.05
CA TYR A 69 13.35 14.99 25.34
C TYR A 69 14.85 15.26 25.38
N ASP A 70 15.24 16.38 26.01
CA ASP A 70 16.60 16.59 26.47
C ASP A 70 16.90 15.54 27.56
N ILE A 71 17.28 14.36 27.11
CA ILE A 71 17.80 13.31 27.96
C ILE A 71 19.25 13.68 28.28
N SER A 72 19.43 14.69 29.13
CA SER A 72 20.72 14.89 29.75
C SER A 72 21.08 13.63 30.55
N GLN A 73 22.35 13.26 30.60
CA GLN A 73 22.81 12.09 31.36
C GLN A 73 22.41 12.15 32.85
N LYS A 74 22.12 13.35 33.37
CA LYS A 74 21.59 13.58 34.71
C LYS A 74 20.20 12.95 34.89
N THR A 75 19.30 13.14 33.93
CA THR A 75 17.92 12.62 33.96
C THR A 75 17.88 11.09 33.93
N LEU A 76 18.82 10.46 33.22
CA LEU A 76 18.97 9.00 33.20
C LEU A 76 19.55 8.45 34.51
N ARG A 77 20.50 9.17 35.12
CA ARG A 77 21.13 8.77 36.38
C ARG A 77 20.13 8.83 37.54
N ASP A 78 19.30 9.86 37.61
CA ASP A 78 18.29 10.02 38.67
C ASP A 78 17.19 8.94 38.60
N LYS A 79 16.75 8.59 37.38
CA LYS A 79 15.78 7.49 37.17
C LYS A 79 16.34 6.11 37.47
N ALA A 80 17.64 5.90 37.26
CA ALA A 80 18.28 4.60 37.44
C ALA A 80 18.74 4.34 38.89
N TRP A 81 19.09 5.38 39.66
CA TRP A 81 19.75 5.20 40.98
C TRP A 81 19.13 5.96 42.17
N GLY A 82 18.04 6.71 41.99
CA GLY A 82 17.00 6.84 43.02
C GLY A 82 16.95 8.10 43.88
N ARG A 83 16.00 8.02 44.84
CA ARG A 83 15.81 8.81 46.08
C ARG A 83 16.34 10.25 46.09
N GLY A 84 15.39 11.18 46.05
CA GLY A 84 15.50 12.59 46.43
C GLY A 84 14.18 13.28 46.18
#